data_AF-A0A0M3J8N0-F1
#
_entry.id   AF-A0A0M3J8N0-F1
#
_cell.length_a   1.000
_cell.length_b   1.000
_cell.length_c   1.000
_cell.angle_alpha   90.00
_cell.angle_beta   90.00
_cell.angle_gamma   90.00
#
_symmetry.space_group_name_H-M   'P 1'
#
loop_
_entity.id
_entity.type
_entity.pdbx_description
1 polymer ?
#
loop_
_entity_poly.entity_id
_entity_poly.type
_entity_poly.pdbx_seq_one_letter_code
_entity_poly.pdbx_strand_id
1 'polypeptide(L)'
;LDILVNNAAVMMYPKFKLTDDGHELVWQTNYLGHFMLTELLKPLLKAAPAARIVNVSALAHFYSDPIDLETIDRRYGWDSRQSYAKSKLALVMHAHELTKRLRAEEASSVTINACHPGLCYTRLVRYTPLARKPLNVLLAPFAYGFASFLFSLYRSAGNFVKWFILKTPKDGAQTPLYV
;
A
#
# COMPACT_ATOMS: atom_id res chain seq x y z
N LEU A 1 -0.91 18.98 -14.20
CA LEU A 1 -0.88 18.19 -12.96
C LEU A 1 0.40 17.39 -12.97
N ASP A 2 1.35 17.72 -12.12
CA ASP A 2 2.71 17.16 -12.22
C ASP A 2 2.87 15.84 -11.45
N ILE A 3 2.16 15.69 -10.32
CA ILE A 3 2.31 14.50 -9.46
C ILE A 3 0.94 14.02 -8.99
N LEU A 4 0.69 12.72 -9.15
CA LEU A 4 -0.43 12.00 -8.56
C LEU A 4 0.10 10.92 -7.62
N VAL A 5 -0.28 10.96 -6.34
CA VAL A 5 0.10 9.95 -5.35
C VAL A 5 -1.13 9.20 -4.86
N ASN A 6 -1.26 7.96 -5.33
CA ASN A 6 -2.31 7.02 -4.94
C ASN A 6 -1.92 6.36 -3.60
N ASN A 7 -2.14 7.08 -2.50
CA ASN A 7 -1.72 6.67 -1.14
C ASN A 7 -2.86 6.14 -0.26
N ALA A 8 -4.11 6.51 -0.52
CA ALA A 8 -5.22 6.17 0.37
C ALA A 8 -5.38 4.64 0.51
N ALA A 9 -5.64 4.16 1.73
CA ALA A 9 -5.80 2.74 1.96
C ALA A 9 -6.67 2.40 3.18
N VAL A 10 -7.37 1.28 3.07
CA VAL A 10 -7.95 0.51 4.17
C VAL A 10 -7.20 -0.82 4.26
N MET A 11 -6.84 -1.22 5.47
CA MET A 11 -6.13 -2.47 5.74
C MET A 11 -6.97 -3.36 6.63
N MET A 12 -7.07 -4.63 6.23
CA MET A 12 -7.70 -5.71 7.00
C MET A 12 -9.05 -5.30 7.60
N TYR A 13 -9.96 -4.77 6.79
CA TYR A 13 -11.28 -4.36 7.26
C TYR A 13 -11.98 -5.57 7.94
N PRO A 14 -12.66 -5.41 9.08
CA PRO A 14 -12.96 -6.54 9.96
C PRO A 14 -14.13 -7.42 9.48
N LYS A 15 -14.84 -7.04 8.42
CA LYS A 15 -15.97 -7.78 7.86
C LYS A 15 -16.07 -7.56 6.36
N PHE A 16 -16.56 -8.55 5.62
CA PHE A 16 -16.92 -8.34 4.22
C PHE A 16 -17.98 -7.24 4.11
N LYS A 17 -17.71 -6.25 3.25
CA LYS A 17 -18.61 -5.13 2.97
C LYS A 17 -18.47 -4.75 1.50
N LEU A 18 -19.60 -4.55 0.84
CA LEU A 18 -19.66 -3.89 -0.46
C LEU A 18 -19.84 -2.38 -0.27
N THR A 19 -19.32 -1.60 -1.20
CA THR A 19 -19.65 -0.20 -1.39
C THR A 19 -21.01 -0.05 -2.09
N ASP A 20 -21.46 1.18 -2.26
CA ASP A 20 -22.69 1.49 -2.99
C ASP A 20 -22.55 1.17 -4.50
N ASP A 21 -21.32 1.11 -5.01
CA ASP A 21 -21.01 0.70 -6.39
C ASP A 21 -20.94 -0.83 -6.57
N GLY A 22 -21.16 -1.60 -5.50
CA GLY A 22 -21.20 -3.07 -5.55
C GLY A 22 -19.85 -3.77 -5.51
N HIS A 23 -18.76 -3.06 -5.21
CA HIS A 23 -17.42 -3.64 -5.10
C HIS A 23 -17.01 -3.87 -3.64
N GLU A 24 -16.13 -4.83 -3.40
CA GLU A 24 -15.55 -5.07 -2.07
C GLU A 24 -14.82 -3.82 -1.58
N LEU A 25 -15.10 -3.42 -0.35
CA LEU A 25 -14.69 -2.13 0.20
C LEU A 25 -13.19 -1.86 0.06
N VAL A 26 -12.34 -2.82 0.45
CA VAL A 26 -10.89 -2.66 0.42
C VAL A 26 -10.39 -2.67 -1.02
N TRP A 27 -10.90 -3.58 -1.85
CA TRP A 27 -10.61 -3.65 -3.28
C TRP A 27 -10.89 -2.32 -3.99
N GLN A 28 -12.09 -1.77 -3.82
CA GLN A 28 -12.45 -0.53 -4.45
C GLN A 28 -11.66 0.66 -3.90
N THR A 29 -11.54 0.76 -2.57
CA THR A 29 -10.85 1.90 -1.94
C THR A 29 -9.37 1.94 -2.33
N ASN A 30 -8.71 0.79 -2.29
CA ASN A 30 -7.25 0.74 -2.45
C ASN A 30 -6.82 0.65 -3.92
N TYR A 31 -7.64 0.08 -4.80
CA TYR A 31 -7.28 -0.18 -6.18
C TYR A 31 -8.22 0.50 -7.18
N LEU A 32 -9.50 0.11 -7.27
CA LEU A 32 -10.38 0.59 -8.35
C LEU A 32 -10.54 2.12 -8.35
N GLY A 33 -10.67 2.73 -7.17
CA GLY A 33 -10.76 4.18 -7.03
C GLY A 33 -9.49 4.89 -7.53
N HIS A 34 -8.31 4.36 -7.19
CA HIS A 34 -7.04 4.89 -7.67
C HIS A 34 -6.83 4.68 -9.18
N PHE A 35 -7.22 3.51 -9.69
CA PHE A 35 -7.19 3.21 -11.13
C PHE A 35 -8.06 4.21 -11.90
N MET A 36 -9.32 4.36 -11.49
CA MET A 36 -10.27 5.28 -12.11
C MET A 36 -9.79 6.73 -12.02
N LEU A 37 -9.32 7.17 -10.84
CA LEU A 37 -8.76 8.51 -10.67
C LEU A 37 -7.57 8.78 -11.60
N THR A 38 -6.69 7.79 -11.77
CA THR A 38 -5.54 7.89 -12.67
C THR A 38 -5.99 8.05 -14.12
N GLU A 39 -6.96 7.24 -14.57
CA GLU A 39 -7.49 7.33 -15.94
C GLU A 39 -8.23 8.66 -16.20
N LEU A 40 -9.01 9.15 -15.23
CA LEU A 40 -9.71 10.44 -15.33
C LEU A 40 -8.74 11.63 -15.39
N LEU A 41 -7.64 11.58 -14.63
CA LEU A 41 -6.65 12.66 -14.58
C LEU A 41 -5.57 12.55 -15.68
N LYS A 42 -5.59 11.49 -16.47
CA LYS A 42 -4.61 11.20 -17.52
C LYS A 42 -4.42 12.36 -18.51
N PRO A 43 -5.45 13.08 -18.98
CA PRO A 43 -5.26 14.25 -19.83
C PRO A 43 -4.44 15.36 -19.16
N LEU A 44 -4.69 15.64 -17.87
CA LEU A 44 -3.97 16.65 -17.10
C LEU A 44 -2.54 16.25 -16.76
N LEU A 45 -2.29 14.95 -16.63
CA LEU A 45 -0.96 14.37 -16.44
C LEU A 45 -0.15 14.45 -17.75
N LYS A 46 -0.76 14.11 -18.89
CA LYS A 46 -0.12 14.20 -20.22
C LYS A 46 0.16 15.64 -20.65
N ALA A 47 -0.61 16.61 -20.17
CA ALA A 47 -0.36 18.02 -20.43
C ALA A 47 0.87 18.57 -19.66
N ALA A 48 1.33 17.88 -18.61
CA ALA A 48 2.52 18.31 -17.87
C ALA A 48 3.80 17.83 -18.57
N PRO A 49 4.91 18.61 -18.52
CA PRO A 49 6.15 18.24 -19.20
C PRO A 49 6.75 16.90 -18.76
N ALA A 50 6.57 16.51 -17.49
CA ALA A 50 7.14 15.27 -16.93
C ALA A 50 6.32 14.76 -15.72
N ALA A 51 5.06 14.39 -15.94
CA ALA A 51 4.19 13.94 -14.85
C ALA A 51 4.64 12.60 -14.23
N ARG A 52 4.37 12.44 -12.93
CA ARG A 52 4.68 11.24 -12.16
C ARG A 52 3.47 10.72 -11.41
N ILE A 53 3.18 9.43 -11.58
CA ILE A 53 2.17 8.71 -10.81
C ILE A 53 2.89 7.77 -9.84
N VAL A 54 2.49 7.77 -8.58
CA VAL A 54 3.04 6.89 -7.55
C VAL A 54 1.92 6.09 -6.89
N ASN A 55 1.95 4.78 -7.05
CA ASN A 55 1.08 3.85 -6.33
C ASN A 55 1.74 3.38 -5.05
N VAL A 56 1.15 3.70 -3.89
CA VAL A 56 1.67 3.24 -2.59
C VAL A 56 1.15 1.84 -2.29
N SER A 57 1.98 0.85 -2.62
CA SER A 57 1.77 -0.56 -2.35
C SER A 57 2.25 -0.98 -0.93
N ALA A 58 2.28 -2.27 -0.65
CA ALA A 58 2.79 -2.84 0.59
C ALA A 58 3.46 -4.20 0.35
N LEU A 59 4.41 -4.64 1.19
CA LEU A 59 4.97 -6.01 1.15
C LEU A 59 3.92 -7.13 1.13
N ALA A 60 2.71 -6.85 1.63
CA ALA A 60 1.56 -7.75 1.55
C ALA A 60 1.29 -8.27 0.12
N HIS A 61 1.67 -7.54 -0.93
CA HIS A 61 1.48 -7.98 -2.32
C HIS A 61 2.21 -9.30 -2.65
N PHE A 62 3.33 -9.60 -1.99
CA PHE A 62 4.06 -10.87 -2.18
C PHE A 62 3.32 -12.09 -1.64
N TYR A 63 2.35 -11.88 -0.73
CA TYR A 63 1.58 -12.94 -0.07
C TYR A 63 0.16 -13.05 -0.61
N SER A 64 -0.14 -12.34 -1.71
CA SER A 64 -1.46 -12.39 -2.34
C SER A 64 -1.66 -13.72 -3.04
N ASP A 65 -2.82 -14.32 -2.83
CA ASP A 65 -3.34 -15.33 -3.74
C ASP A 65 -3.59 -14.70 -5.13
N PRO A 66 -3.70 -15.51 -6.20
CA PRO A 66 -4.08 -15.01 -7.52
C PRO A 66 -5.34 -14.14 -7.46
N ILE A 67 -5.33 -13.06 -8.24
CA ILE A 67 -6.49 -12.18 -8.40
C ILE A 67 -7.44 -12.85 -9.38
N ASP A 68 -8.61 -13.20 -8.89
CA ASP A 68 -9.74 -13.66 -9.69
C ASP A 68 -10.85 -12.62 -9.61
N LEU A 69 -11.12 -11.98 -10.74
CA LEU A 69 -12.09 -10.88 -10.85
C LEU A 69 -13.53 -11.36 -10.68
N GLU A 70 -13.82 -12.64 -10.92
CA GLU A 70 -15.18 -13.16 -10.76
C GLU A 70 -15.56 -13.32 -9.28
N THR A 71 -14.57 -13.53 -8.42
CA THR A 71 -14.76 -13.84 -7.00
C THR A 71 -14.35 -12.70 -6.07
N ILE A 72 -13.61 -11.69 -6.54
CA ILE A 72 -13.06 -10.62 -5.69
C ILE A 72 -14.13 -9.82 -4.93
N ASP A 73 -15.31 -9.64 -5.54
CA ASP A 73 -16.45 -8.94 -4.96
C ASP A 73 -17.44 -9.89 -4.26
N ARG A 74 -17.10 -11.18 -4.08
CA ARG A 74 -17.97 -12.16 -3.44
C ARG A 74 -17.64 -12.34 -1.97
N ARG A 75 -18.69 -12.56 -1.16
CA ARG A 75 -18.56 -12.86 0.28
C ARG A 75 -17.92 -14.24 0.52
N TYR A 76 -18.28 -15.22 -0.31
CA TYR A 76 -17.81 -16.59 -0.15
C TYR A 76 -16.30 -16.68 -0.39
N GLY A 77 -15.56 -17.25 0.55
CA GLY A 77 -14.10 -17.35 0.46
C GLY A 77 -13.35 -16.03 0.72
N TRP A 78 -14.03 -14.97 1.16
CA TRP A 78 -13.37 -13.71 1.49
C TRP A 78 -12.49 -13.83 2.74
N ASP A 79 -11.24 -13.39 2.63
CA ASP A 79 -10.31 -13.20 3.75
C ASP A 79 -9.81 -11.76 3.76
N SER A 80 -9.80 -11.16 4.94
CA SER A 80 -9.46 -9.75 5.15
C SER A 80 -8.00 -9.42 4.81
N ARG A 81 -7.07 -10.37 5.05
CA ARG A 81 -5.66 -10.21 4.69
C ARG A 81 -5.48 -10.35 3.18
N GLN A 82 -6.14 -11.34 2.57
CA GLN A 82 -6.08 -11.56 1.14
C GLN A 82 -6.71 -10.42 0.35
N SER A 83 -7.84 -9.86 0.79
CA SER A 83 -8.44 -8.66 0.17
C SER A 83 -7.45 -7.48 0.18
N TYR A 84 -6.77 -7.23 1.30
CA TYR A 84 -5.71 -6.22 1.35
C TYR A 84 -4.52 -6.57 0.43
N ALA A 85 -4.00 -7.80 0.49
CA ALA A 85 -2.87 -8.27 -0.32
C ALA A 85 -3.16 -8.15 -1.83
N LYS A 86 -4.32 -8.63 -2.29
CA LYS A 86 -4.81 -8.51 -3.67
C LYS A 86 -4.87 -7.06 -4.11
N SER A 87 -5.42 -6.17 -3.28
CA SER A 87 -5.49 -4.73 -3.60
C SER A 87 -4.09 -4.10 -3.79
N LYS A 88 -3.10 -4.54 -3.01
CA LYS A 88 -1.72 -4.03 -3.09
C LYS A 88 -0.95 -4.65 -4.25
N LEU A 89 -1.24 -5.91 -4.62
CA LEU A 89 -0.73 -6.53 -5.83
C LEU A 89 -1.28 -5.84 -7.09
N ALA A 90 -2.58 -5.55 -7.12
CA ALA A 90 -3.20 -4.86 -8.25
C ALA A 90 -2.58 -3.48 -8.54
N LEU A 91 -2.18 -2.73 -7.50
CA LEU A 91 -1.45 -1.47 -7.67
C LEU A 91 -0.08 -1.64 -8.35
N VAL A 92 0.63 -2.73 -8.06
CA VAL A 92 1.91 -3.06 -8.71
C VAL A 92 1.69 -3.49 -10.16
N MET A 93 0.71 -4.37 -10.39
CA MET A 93 0.32 -4.81 -11.74
C MET A 93 -0.13 -3.63 -12.61
N HIS A 94 -0.90 -2.69 -12.05
CA HIS A 94 -1.32 -1.47 -12.74
C HIS A 94 -0.13 -0.57 -13.10
N ALA A 95 0.83 -0.38 -12.19
CA ALA A 95 2.04 0.38 -12.52
C ALA A 95 2.82 -0.28 -13.67
N HIS A 96 2.95 -1.61 -13.64
CA HIS A 96 3.64 -2.35 -14.70
C HIS A 96 2.92 -2.26 -16.06
N GLU A 97 1.60 -2.48 -16.06
CA GLU A 97 0.79 -2.44 -17.28
C GLU A 97 0.70 -1.03 -17.86
N LEU A 98 0.45 -0.01 -17.02
CA LEU A 98 0.39 1.36 -17.49
C LEU A 98 1.76 1.84 -18.00
N THR A 99 2.87 1.40 -17.40
CA THR A 99 4.22 1.67 -17.94
C THR A 99 4.36 1.14 -19.36
N LYS A 100 3.91 -0.10 -19.64
CA LYS A 100 3.95 -0.66 -21.00
C LYS A 100 3.14 0.18 -21.98
N ARG A 101 1.92 0.57 -21.59
CA ARG A 101 1.04 1.39 -22.42
C ARG A 101 1.63 2.76 -22.71
N LEU A 102 2.15 3.45 -21.69
CA LEU A 102 2.76 4.77 -21.85
C LEU A 102 4.02 4.72 -22.73
N ARG A 103 4.82 3.65 -22.64
CA ARG A 103 6.00 3.46 -23.51
C ARG A 103 5.64 3.17 -24.97
N ALA A 104 4.46 2.61 -25.22
CA ALA A 104 3.96 2.39 -26.58
C ALA A 104 3.43 3.69 -27.22
N GLU A 105 3.22 4.75 -26.43
CA GLU A 105 2.84 6.08 -26.93
C GLU A 105 4.09 6.88 -27.29
N GLU A 106 4.20 7.35 -28.54
CA GLU A 106 5.41 8.03 -29.05
C GLU A 106 5.79 9.33 -28.30
N ALA A 107 4.83 9.96 -27.61
CA ALA A 107 4.98 11.29 -27.01
C ALA A 107 4.70 11.36 -25.50
N SER A 108 4.59 10.21 -24.80
CA SER A 108 4.26 10.24 -23.37
C SER A 108 5.51 10.51 -22.51
N SER A 109 5.53 11.65 -21.83
CA SER A 109 6.51 11.97 -20.77
C SER A 109 6.06 11.51 -19.36
N VAL A 110 4.88 10.90 -19.26
CA VAL A 110 4.31 10.44 -17.99
C VAL A 110 5.03 9.17 -17.53
N THR A 111 5.37 9.12 -16.24
CA THR A 111 5.90 7.92 -15.59
C THR A 111 4.95 7.43 -14.49
N ILE A 112 4.93 6.12 -14.26
CA ILE A 112 4.22 5.51 -13.14
C ILE A 112 5.13 4.53 -12.42
N ASN A 113 5.17 4.59 -11.10
CA ASN A 113 5.94 3.69 -10.26
C ASN A 113 5.10 3.18 -9.09
N ALA A 114 5.46 2.02 -8.56
CA ALA A 114 4.90 1.49 -7.32
C ALA A 114 5.97 1.46 -6.24
N CYS A 115 5.63 1.87 -5.02
CA CYS A 115 6.55 1.84 -3.89
C CYS A 115 5.91 1.19 -2.66
N HIS A 116 6.74 0.67 -1.76
CA HIS A 116 6.32 0.18 -0.45
C HIS A 116 7.07 0.94 0.64
N PRO A 117 6.39 1.68 1.52
CA PRO A 117 7.05 2.59 2.47
C PRO A 117 7.75 1.91 3.67
N GLY A 118 7.76 0.58 3.76
CA GLY A 118 8.18 -0.14 4.97
C GLY A 118 7.03 -0.30 5.98
N LEU A 119 7.36 -0.86 7.15
CA LEU A 119 6.44 -0.92 8.28
C LEU A 119 6.35 0.47 8.95
N CYS A 120 5.23 1.15 8.75
CA CYS A 120 4.96 2.46 9.31
C CYS A 120 3.84 2.40 10.36
N TYR A 121 4.11 2.87 11.58
CA TYR A 121 3.07 2.93 12.62
C TYR A 121 2.10 4.09 12.34
N THR A 122 0.92 3.75 11.82
CA THR A 122 -0.13 4.71 11.44
C THR A 122 -1.50 4.18 11.85
N ARG A 123 -2.54 5.00 11.75
CA ARG A 123 -3.94 4.55 11.96
C ARG A 123 -4.40 3.49 10.94
N LEU A 124 -3.59 3.14 9.94
CA LEU A 124 -3.88 2.06 9.00
C LEU A 124 -3.99 0.70 9.71
N VAL A 125 -3.18 0.47 10.75
CA VAL A 125 -3.14 -0.84 11.45
C VAL A 125 -4.31 -1.08 12.42
N ARG A 126 -5.27 -0.15 12.50
CA ARG A 126 -6.37 -0.13 13.49
C ARG A 126 -7.25 -1.38 13.52
N TYR A 127 -7.36 -2.11 12.42
CA TYR A 127 -8.14 -3.36 12.33
C TYR A 127 -7.27 -4.62 12.38
N THR A 128 -5.95 -4.48 12.51
CA THR A 128 -5.03 -5.62 12.63
C THR A 128 -4.92 -6.07 14.09
N PRO A 129 -4.45 -7.30 14.35
CA PRO A 129 -4.17 -7.75 15.72
C PRO A 129 -3.22 -6.82 16.49
N LEU A 130 -2.34 -6.09 15.79
CA LEU A 130 -1.39 -5.13 16.35
C LEU A 130 -2.07 -3.94 17.07
N ALA A 131 -3.32 -3.64 16.74
CA ALA A 131 -4.10 -2.60 17.40
C ALA A 131 -4.94 -3.12 18.59
N ARG A 132 -4.98 -4.44 18.83
CA ARG A 132 -5.80 -5.02 19.92
C ARG A 132 -5.11 -4.84 21.27
N LYS A 133 -5.75 -4.06 22.16
CA LYS A 133 -5.30 -3.78 23.54
C LYS A 133 -4.85 -5.00 24.36
N PRO A 134 -5.56 -6.15 24.40
CA PRO A 134 -5.12 -7.29 25.22
C PRO A 134 -3.83 -7.96 24.70
N LEU A 135 -3.61 -7.98 23.38
CA LEU A 135 -2.36 -8.51 22.81
C LEU A 135 -1.19 -7.56 23.12
N ASN A 136 -1.43 -6.25 23.10
CA ASN A 136 -0.44 -5.24 23.48
C ASN A 136 -0.10 -5.29 24.98
N VAL A 137 -1.03 -5.70 25.85
CA VAL A 137 -0.80 -5.88 27.30
C VAL A 137 -0.11 -7.21 27.60
N LEU A 138 -0.49 -8.30 26.94
CA LEU A 138 0.14 -9.62 27.11
C LEU A 138 1.56 -9.66 26.54
N LEU A 139 1.76 -9.03 25.38
CA LEU A 139 3.08 -8.83 24.82
C LEU A 139 3.82 -7.68 25.51
N ALA A 140 3.21 -6.82 26.32
CA ALA A 140 3.90 -5.67 26.92
C ALA A 140 5.19 -6.04 27.66
N PRO A 141 5.29 -7.13 28.46
CA PRO A 141 6.53 -7.49 29.15
C PRO A 141 7.62 -7.97 28.18
N PHE A 142 7.22 -8.76 27.16
CA PHE A 142 8.13 -9.25 26.12
C PHE A 142 8.49 -8.16 25.11
N ALA A 143 7.58 -7.23 24.84
CA ALA A 143 7.75 -6.07 23.99
C ALA A 143 8.55 -5.00 24.71
N TYR A 144 8.54 -4.89 26.05
CA TYR A 144 9.47 -4.01 26.77
C TYR A 144 10.89 -4.57 26.77
N GLY A 145 11.05 -5.88 26.93
CA GLY A 145 12.34 -6.57 26.81
C GLY A 145 12.88 -6.55 25.38
N PHE A 146 12.03 -6.87 24.40
CA PHE A 146 12.37 -6.84 22.98
C PHE A 146 12.48 -5.43 22.43
N ALA A 147 11.67 -4.46 22.88
CA ALA A 147 11.85 -3.05 22.52
C ALA A 147 13.05 -2.45 23.25
N SER A 148 13.41 -2.86 24.46
CA SER A 148 14.68 -2.45 25.09
C SER A 148 15.88 -3.07 24.37
N PHE A 149 15.76 -4.31 23.91
CA PHE A 149 16.75 -4.97 23.06
C PHE A 149 16.86 -4.31 21.68
N LEU A 150 15.74 -4.07 20.99
CA LEU A 150 15.69 -3.34 19.72
C LEU A 150 16.05 -1.87 19.88
N PHE A 151 15.79 -1.24 21.02
CA PHE A 151 16.18 0.14 21.33
C PHE A 151 17.68 0.21 21.62
N SER A 152 18.24 -0.81 22.30
CA SER A 152 19.70 -1.00 22.45
C SER A 152 20.35 -1.24 21.09
N LEU A 153 19.77 -2.11 20.26
CA LEU A 153 20.18 -2.34 18.88
C LEU A 153 20.05 -1.06 18.04
N TYR A 154 18.96 -0.32 18.18
CA TYR A 154 18.69 0.97 17.51
C TYR A 154 19.69 2.04 17.94
N ARG A 155 20.07 2.10 19.22
CA ARG A 155 21.07 3.05 19.73
C ARG A 155 22.48 2.68 19.29
N SER A 156 22.75 1.38 19.10
CA SER A 156 24.03 0.84 18.66
C SER A 156 24.18 0.75 17.13
N ALA A 157 23.07 0.77 16.37
CA ALA A 157 23.10 0.61 14.93
C ALA A 157 23.21 1.97 14.23
N GLY A 158 24.07 2.04 13.20
CA GLY A 158 24.22 3.23 12.36
C GLY A 158 22.91 3.62 11.67
N ASN A 159 22.81 4.88 11.22
CA ASN A 159 21.60 5.44 10.61
C ASN A 159 21.02 4.59 9.46
N PHE A 160 21.86 3.79 8.79
CA PHE A 160 21.47 2.84 7.75
C PHE A 160 20.54 1.73 8.24
N VAL A 161 20.81 1.13 9.40
CA VAL A 161 20.03 -0.02 9.93
C VAL A 161 18.70 0.44 10.53
N LYS A 162 18.68 1.65 11.12
CA LYS A 162 17.46 2.26 11.69
C LYS A 162 16.33 2.40 10.66
N TRP A 163 16.69 2.57 9.40
CA TRP A 163 15.75 2.72 8.30
C TRP A 163 14.90 1.47 8.01
N PHE A 164 15.39 0.27 8.37
CA PHE A 164 14.77 -1.00 7.99
C PHE A 164 13.83 -1.62 9.05
N ILE A 165 13.78 -1.12 10.29
CA ILE A 165 13.11 -1.81 11.41
C ILE A 165 11.70 -1.24 11.70
N LEU A 166 11.55 0.07 11.91
CA LEU A 166 10.24 0.69 12.16
C LEU A 166 10.30 2.18 11.81
N LYS A 167 9.56 2.59 10.77
CA LYS A 167 9.55 4.00 10.34
C LYS A 167 8.40 4.76 10.98
N THR A 168 8.67 5.98 11.42
CA THR A 168 7.58 6.92 11.73
C THR A 168 6.89 7.37 10.44
N PRO A 169 5.70 8.00 10.50
CA PRO A 169 5.09 8.60 9.31
C PRO A 169 6.02 9.60 8.58
N LYS A 170 6.92 10.27 9.31
CA LYS A 170 7.92 11.18 8.72
C LYS A 170 9.04 10.42 8.00
N ASP A 171 9.49 9.29 8.55
CA ASP A 171 10.55 8.48 7.95
C ASP A 171 10.05 7.65 6.76
N GLY A 172 8.78 7.21 6.79
CA GLY A 172 8.14 6.46 5.69
C GLY A 172 8.04 7.26 4.40
N ALA A 173 7.93 8.59 4.50
CA ALA A 173 7.88 9.51 3.36
C ALA A 173 9.21 9.60 2.58
N GLN A 174 10.32 9.07 3.12
CA GLN A 174 11.66 9.09 2.51
C GLN A 174 12.03 7.76 1.81
N THR A 175 11.05 6.96 1.42
CA THR A 175 11.30 5.65 0.82
C THR A 175 11.68 5.77 -0.67
N PRO A 176 12.77 5.13 -1.15
CA PRO A 176 13.14 5.15 -2.55
C PRO A 176 12.06 4.49 -3.41
N LEU A 177 11.77 5.12 -4.55
CA LEU A 177 10.89 4.56 -5.57
C LEU A 177 11.64 3.43 -6.28
N TYR A 178 11.01 2.25 -6.37
CA TYR A 178 11.47 1.22 -7.28
C TYR A 178 10.98 1.62 -8.68
N VAL A 179 11.93 1.84 -9.59
CA VAL A 179 11.69 2.20 -10.99
C VAL A 179 11.59 0.94 -11.85
#